data_AF-A0A520AGB7-F1
#
_entry.id   AF-A0A520AGB7-F1
#
_cell.length_a   1.000
_cell.length_b   1.000
_cell.length_c   1.000
_cell.angle_alpha   90.00
_cell.angle_beta   90.00
_cell.angle_gamma   90.00
#
_symmetry.space_group_name_H-M   'P 1'
#
loop_
_entity.id
_entity.type
_entity.pdbx_description
1 polymer ?
#
loop_
_entity_poly.entity_id
_entity_poly.type
_entity_poly.pdbx_seq_one_letter_code
_entity_poly.pdbx_strand_id
1 'polypeptide(L)'
;GFPNNSMKAFSAMLGKVVTDKDQLSNVGIDPRLFRAFNVEAVPTYVAVSTDFDLCSGLNCTTSVPTHDKITGNVSVRYVLDTFVTAHGPGAGVASVALRNLSKGV
;
A
#
# COMPACT_ATOMS: atom_id res chain seq x y z
N GLY A 1 2.71 -10.93 0.17
CA GLY A 1 2.70 -12.37 -0.18
C GLY A 1 1.72 -13.10 0.70
N PHE A 2 1.43 -14.37 0.42
CA PHE A 2 0.50 -15.14 1.25
C PHE A 2 1.19 -15.64 2.53
N PRO A 3 0.58 -15.46 3.72
CA PRO A 3 1.08 -16.05 4.95
C PRO A 3 1.24 -17.56 4.77
N ASN A 4 2.43 -18.09 5.02
CA ASN A 4 2.77 -19.51 4.84
C ASN A 4 2.38 -20.06 3.45
N ASN A 5 2.49 -19.24 2.41
CA ASN A 5 2.09 -19.59 1.04
C ASN A 5 0.61 -20.03 0.89
N SER A 6 -0.28 -19.56 1.79
CA SER A 6 -1.69 -19.97 1.83
C SER A 6 -2.63 -18.81 1.50
N MET A 7 -3.22 -18.85 0.30
CA MET A 7 -4.29 -17.94 -0.10
C MET A 7 -5.47 -17.99 0.88
N LYS A 8 -5.82 -19.19 1.36
CA LYS A 8 -6.92 -19.39 2.31
C LYS A 8 -6.67 -18.65 3.63
N ALA A 9 -5.44 -18.73 4.15
CA ALA A 9 -5.07 -18.02 5.38
C ALA A 9 -5.10 -16.50 5.17
N PHE A 10 -4.64 -16.03 4.02
CA PHE A 10 -4.71 -14.62 3.64
C PHE A 10 -6.15 -14.11 3.58
N SER A 11 -7.04 -14.78 2.84
CA SER A 11 -8.46 -14.42 2.73
C SER A 11 -9.17 -14.43 4.08
N ALA A 12 -8.87 -15.41 4.94
CA ALA A 12 -9.45 -15.49 6.28
C ALA A 12 -9.04 -14.31 7.19
N MET A 13 -7.80 -13.82 7.07
CA MET A 13 -7.35 -12.65 7.82
C MET A 13 -7.89 -11.35 7.21
N LEU A 14 -7.97 -11.23 5.89
CA LEU A 14 -8.63 -10.11 5.23
C LEU A 14 -10.09 -9.96 5.68
N GLY A 15 -10.82 -11.07 5.78
CA GLY A 15 -12.20 -11.07 6.27
C GLY A 15 -12.38 -10.57 7.71
N LYS A 16 -11.31 -10.45 8.51
CA LYS A 16 -11.38 -9.87 9.87
C LYS A 16 -11.21 -8.35 9.87
N VAL A 17 -10.58 -7.80 8.83
CA VAL A 17 -10.33 -6.34 8.70
C VAL A 17 -11.51 -5.67 8.02
N VAL A 18 -12.25 -6.42 7.20
CA VAL A 18 -13.39 -5.90 6.45
C VAL A 18 -14.68 -6.13 7.22
N THR A 19 -15.33 -5.05 7.64
CA THR A 19 -16.51 -5.09 8.53
C THR A 19 -17.83 -5.39 7.80
N ASP A 20 -17.90 -5.12 6.49
CA ASP A 20 -19.07 -5.42 5.65
C ASP A 20 -18.72 -6.39 4.51
N LYS A 21 -19.54 -7.43 4.31
CA LYS A 21 -19.30 -8.48 3.29
C LYS A 21 -19.10 -7.92 1.87
N ASP A 22 -19.75 -6.80 1.54
CA ASP A 22 -19.67 -6.14 0.23
C ASP A 22 -18.36 -5.38 0.01
N GLN A 23 -17.58 -5.12 1.06
CA GLN A 23 -16.25 -4.50 0.93
C GLN A 23 -15.17 -5.52 0.55
N LEU A 24 -15.36 -6.82 0.85
CA LEU A 24 -14.42 -7.87 0.45
C LEU A 24 -14.38 -8.05 -1.07
N SER A 25 -15.52 -7.88 -1.75
CA SER A 25 -15.58 -7.91 -3.22
C SER A 25 -14.81 -6.76 -3.89
N ASN A 26 -14.48 -5.71 -3.14
CA ASN A 26 -13.71 -4.57 -3.63
C ASN A 26 -12.20 -4.73 -3.37
N VAL A 27 -11.77 -5.80 -2.72
CA VAL A 27 -10.35 -6.10 -2.48
C VAL A 27 -9.85 -7.04 -3.57
N GLY A 28 -9.11 -6.49 -4.53
CA GLY A 28 -8.44 -7.24 -5.60
C GLY A 28 -6.93 -7.33 -5.41
N ILE A 29 -6.33 -8.42 -5.89
CA ILE A 29 -4.88 -8.49 -6.09
C ILE A 29 -4.61 -8.11 -7.54
N ASP A 30 -4.12 -6.88 -7.75
CA ASP A 30 -3.70 -6.44 -9.08
C ASP A 30 -2.17 -6.50 -9.21
N PRO A 31 -1.62 -7.50 -9.93
CA PRO A 31 -0.17 -7.60 -10.11
C PRO A 31 0.41 -6.43 -10.93
N ARG A 32 -0.43 -5.66 -11.64
CA ARG A 32 0.01 -4.48 -12.40
C ARG A 32 0.55 -3.39 -11.49
N LEU A 33 0.18 -3.36 -10.21
CA LEU A 33 0.69 -2.39 -9.23
C LEU A 33 2.21 -2.47 -9.06
N PHE A 34 2.80 -3.66 -9.15
CA PHE A 34 4.26 -3.82 -9.06
C PHE A 34 4.96 -3.08 -10.20
N ARG A 35 4.42 -3.18 -11.42
CA ARG A 35 4.94 -2.47 -12.59
C ARG A 35 4.62 -0.97 -12.52
N ALA A 36 3.38 -0.62 -12.19
CA ALA A 36 2.92 0.76 -12.12
C ALA A 36 3.79 1.60 -11.17
N PHE A 37 4.16 1.05 -10.01
CA PHE A 37 4.97 1.72 -8.99
C PHE A 37 6.48 1.41 -9.06
N ASN A 38 6.91 0.66 -10.07
CA ASN A 38 8.27 0.15 -10.23
C ASN A 38 8.83 -0.46 -8.91
N VAL A 39 8.16 -1.51 -8.44
CA VAL A 39 8.54 -2.29 -7.26
C VAL A 39 9.43 -3.46 -7.69
N GLU A 40 10.74 -3.28 -7.54
CA GLU A 40 11.75 -4.29 -7.92
C GLU A 40 12.15 -5.21 -6.75
N ALA A 41 11.90 -4.76 -5.51
CA ALA A 41 12.23 -5.51 -4.30
C ALA A 41 11.16 -5.32 -3.20
N VAL A 42 11.11 -6.27 -2.27
CA VAL A 42 10.19 -6.26 -1.11
C VAL A 42 10.95 -6.30 0.21
N PRO A 43 10.43 -5.66 1.29
CA PRO A 43 9.22 -4.83 1.31
C PRO A 43 9.43 -3.45 0.67
N THR A 44 8.39 -2.96 0.00
CA THR A 44 8.29 -1.60 -0.54
C THR A 44 6.95 -1.00 -0.13
N TYR A 45 6.99 0.25 0.34
CA TYR A 45 5.84 1.03 0.76
C TYR A 45 5.66 2.20 -0.20
N VAL A 46 4.41 2.42 -0.62
CA VAL A 46 4.04 3.53 -1.51
C VAL A 46 2.82 4.23 -0.93
N ALA A 47 2.89 5.56 -0.77
CA ALA A 47 1.75 6.39 -0.39
C ALA A 47 1.11 6.99 -1.66
N VAL A 48 -0.21 6.90 -1.78
CA VAL A 48 -0.95 7.41 -2.94
C VAL A 48 -2.10 8.29 -2.46
N SER A 49 -2.17 9.52 -2.96
CA SER A 49 -3.21 10.50 -2.61
C SER A 49 -4.24 10.72 -3.73
N THR A 50 -3.99 10.17 -4.91
CA THR A 50 -4.87 10.19 -6.07
C THR A 50 -5.03 8.78 -6.62
N ASP A 51 -6.01 8.59 -7.48
CA ASP A 51 -6.08 7.38 -8.29
C ASP A 51 -4.79 7.22 -9.11
N PHE A 52 -4.42 5.97 -9.34
CA PHE A 52 -3.31 5.62 -10.21
C PHE A 52 -3.87 5.31 -11.59
N ASP A 53 -3.27 5.89 -12.63
CA ASP A 53 -3.61 5.53 -13.99
C ASP A 53 -3.15 4.10 -14.23
N LEU A 54 -4.12 3.19 -14.30
CA LEU A 54 -3.96 1.87 -14.89
C LEU A 54 -3.75 2.05 -16.40
N CYS A 55 -2.63 2.60 -16.84
CA CYS A 55 -2.41 2.69 -18.27
C CYS A 55 -2.38 1.25 -18.85
N SER A 56 -3.31 1.04 -19.77
CA SER A 56 -3.57 -0.22 -20.46
C SER A 56 -2.43 -0.49 -21.45
N GLY A 57 -1.31 -0.99 -20.93
CA GLY A 57 -0.14 -1.32 -21.75
C GLY A 57 0.98 -1.97 -20.95
N LEU A 58 1.86 -2.70 -21.64
CA LEU A 58 3.03 -3.35 -21.04
C LEU A 58 4.12 -2.36 -20.59
N ASN A 59 4.05 -1.10 -21.04
CA ASN A 59 5.07 -0.06 -20.82
C ASN A 59 4.57 1.13 -19.98
N CYS A 60 3.46 0.99 -19.25
CA CYS A 60 2.95 2.05 -18.38
C CYS A 60 3.74 2.10 -17.06
N THR A 61 4.37 3.24 -16.79
CA THR A 61 4.98 3.57 -15.49
C THR A 61 4.23 4.76 -14.91
N THR A 62 3.70 4.63 -13.70
CA THR A 62 3.13 5.76 -12.96
C THR A 62 4.28 6.56 -12.36
N SER A 63 4.30 7.87 -12.58
CA SER A 63 5.25 8.74 -11.87
C SER A 63 4.84 8.81 -10.41
N VAL A 64 5.58 8.12 -9.54
CA VAL A 64 5.37 8.23 -8.09
C VAL A 64 5.97 9.55 -7.65
N PRO A 65 5.20 10.43 -6.97
CA PRO A 65 5.74 11.67 -6.47
C PRO A 65 6.98 11.44 -5.59
N THR A 66 7.92 12.37 -5.65
CA THR A 66 9.11 12.35 -4.80
C THR A 66 8.68 12.23 -3.33
N HIS A 67 9.35 11.33 -2.60
CA HIS A 67 9.09 11.00 -1.18
C HIS A 67 7.91 10.08 -0.87
N ASP A 68 7.11 9.66 -1.85
CA ASP A 68 5.97 8.75 -1.62
C ASP A 68 6.31 7.26 -1.83
N LYS A 69 7.61 6.90 -1.88
CA LYS A 69 8.10 5.52 -1.97
C LYS A 69 9.30 5.27 -1.06
N ILE A 70 9.25 4.18 -0.27
CA ILE A 70 10.38 3.68 0.53
C ILE A 70 10.53 2.18 0.31
N THR A 71 11.75 1.75 -0.02
CA THR A 71 12.11 0.34 -0.17
C THR A 71 13.18 -0.03 0.86
N GLY A 72 13.01 -1.19 1.51
CA GLY A 72 13.99 -1.70 2.47
C GLY A 72 13.36 -2.24 3.74
N ASN A 73 14.18 -2.89 4.58
CA ASN A 73 13.74 -3.47 5.84
C ASN A 73 13.56 -2.39 6.93
N VAL A 74 12.40 -1.73 6.92
CA VAL A 74 12.04 -0.65 7.84
C VAL A 74 10.68 -0.92 8.48
N SER A 75 10.42 -0.31 9.63
CA SER A 75 9.12 -0.45 10.30
C SER A 75 8.04 0.38 9.60
N VAL A 76 6.79 -0.08 9.68
CA VAL A 76 5.62 0.67 9.16
C VAL A 76 5.53 2.05 9.81
N ARG A 77 5.80 2.15 11.11
CA ARG A 77 5.77 3.44 11.83
C ARG A 77 6.81 4.41 11.27
N TYR A 78 8.04 3.96 11.04
CA TYR A 78 9.10 4.80 10.46
C TYR A 78 8.70 5.32 9.08
N VAL A 79 8.13 4.46 8.24
CA VAL A 79 7.69 4.84 6.89
C VAL A 79 6.60 5.91 6.95
N LEU A 80 5.57 5.69 7.77
CA LEU A 80 4.45 6.63 7.88
C LEU A 80 4.90 7.99 8.43
N ASP A 81 5.78 7.99 9.44
CA ASP A 81 6.36 9.22 9.98
C ASP A 81 7.17 9.97 8.92
N THR A 82 8.02 9.24 8.16
CA THR A 82 8.82 9.80 7.07
C THR A 82 7.95 10.45 6.00
N PHE A 83 6.86 9.80 5.57
CA PHE A 83 5.92 10.36 4.60
C PHE A 83 5.21 11.62 5.11
N VAL A 84 4.81 11.64 6.39
CA VAL A 84 4.20 12.82 7.02
C VAL A 84 5.20 13.98 7.06
N THR A 85 6.43 13.74 7.52
CA THR A 85 7.47 14.77 7.64
C THR A 85 7.96 15.29 6.28
N ALA A 86 7.88 14.48 5.22
CA ALA A 86 8.24 14.91 3.87
C ALA A 86 7.26 15.93 3.26
N HIS A 87 6.04 16.06 3.81
CA HIS A 87 5.01 16.97 3.30
C HIS A 87 4.69 16.79 1.79
N GLY A 88 4.89 15.57 1.27
CA GLY A 88 4.57 15.20 -0.11
C GLY A 88 3.06 14.94 -0.31
N PRO A 89 2.63 14.66 -1.54
CA PRO A 89 1.22 14.38 -1.86
C PRO A 89 0.61 13.26 -0.98
N GLY A 90 1.36 12.20 -0.72
CA GLY A 90 0.94 11.09 0.14
C GLY A 90 0.86 11.38 1.64
N ALA A 91 1.36 12.53 2.12
CA ALA A 91 1.48 12.84 3.55
C ALA A 91 0.12 12.82 4.28
N GLY A 92 -0.96 13.26 3.63
CA GLY A 92 -2.31 13.25 4.20
C GLY A 92 -2.80 11.83 4.50
N VAL A 93 -2.63 10.91 3.54
CA VAL A 93 -3.00 9.49 3.70
C VAL A 93 -2.11 8.82 4.75
N ALA A 94 -0.81 9.12 4.73
CA ALA A 94 0.13 8.60 5.73
C ALA A 94 -0.21 9.06 7.16
N SER A 95 -0.65 10.31 7.33
CA SER A 95 -1.08 10.86 8.62
C SER A 95 -2.29 10.11 9.19
N VAL A 96 -3.30 9.83 8.35
CA VAL A 96 -4.47 9.04 8.76
C VAL A 96 -4.05 7.62 9.15
N ALA A 97 -3.22 6.96 8.34
CA ALA A 97 -2.72 5.63 8.64
C ALA A 97 -1.89 5.58 9.93
N LEU A 98 -1.03 6.57 10.18
CA LEU A 98 -0.22 6.67 11.40
C LEU A 98 -1.06 6.83 12.66
N ARG A 99 -2.14 7.63 12.58
CA ARG A 99 -3.11 7.77 13.66
C ARG A 99 -3.83 6.45 13.95
N ASN A 100 -4.23 5.70 12.93
CA ASN A 100 -4.89 4.41 13.10
C ASN A 100 -3.95 3.34 13.65
N LEU A 101 -2.70 3.31 13.19
CA LEU A 101 -1.68 2.41 13.72
C LEU A 101 -1.48 2.62 15.22
N SER A 102 -1.49 3.87 15.67
CA SER A 102 -1.29 4.22 17.09
C SER A 102 -2.50 3.90 17.99
N LYS A 103 -3.68 3.63 17.42
CA LYS A 103 -4.88 3.20 18.18
C LYS A 103 -4.97 1.68 18.37
N GLY A 104 -4.25 0.92 17.55
CA GLY A 104 -4.25 -0.55 17.57
C GLY A 104 -3.11 -1.16 18.39
N VAL A 105 -2.33 -0.33 19.11
CA VAL A 105 -1.28 -0.74 20.04
C VAL A 105 -1.77 -0.56 21.47
#